data_AF-A0A0N5CRA0-F1
#
_entry.id   AF-A0A0N5CRA0-F1
#
_cell.length_a   1.000
_cell.length_b   1.000
_cell.length_c   1.000
_cell.angle_alpha   90.00
_cell.angle_beta   90.00
_cell.angle_gamma   90.00
#
_symmetry.space_group_name_H-M   'P 1'
#
loop_
_entity.id
_entity.type
_entity.pdbx_description
1 polymer ?
#
loop_
_entity_poly.entity_id
_entity_poly.type
_entity_poly.pdbx_seq_one_letter_code
_entity_poly.pdbx_strand_id
1 'polypeptide(L)' 'MPSYKLYYFDLMGRAEVIRLIFAQAEVPYEDIRFNKEDWATHYKPMMPFGQVPVLDEDGKLLSQSTAIALYLARKFG' A
#
# COMPACT_ATOMS: atom_id res chain seq x y z
N MET A 1 -2.60 15.15 -9.39
CA MET A 1 -2.57 14.47 -8.09
C MET A 1 -1.58 13.32 -8.19
N PRO A 2 -0.86 12.95 -7.11
CA PRO A 2 0.00 11.78 -7.13
C PRO A 2 -0.81 10.54 -7.49
N SER A 3 -0.25 9.65 -8.30
CA SER A 3 -0.82 8.32 -8.51
C SER A 3 -0.41 7.43 -7.34
N TYR A 4 -1.36 7.12 -6.46
CA TYR A 4 -1.15 6.21 -5.34
C TYR A 4 -1.51 4.78 -5.72
N LYS A 5 -0.64 3.81 -5.40
CA LYS A 5 -0.96 2.37 -5.48
C LYS A 5 -0.63 1.69 -4.17
N LEU A 6 -1.54 0.86 -3.66
CA LEU A 6 -1.34 0.08 -2.46
C LEU A 6 -1.26 -1.39 -2.80
N TYR A 7 -0.10 -2.01 -2.56
CA TYR A 7 0.14 -3.43 -2.81
C TYR A 7 -0.10 -4.24 -1.53
N TYR A 8 -1.05 -5.18 -1.56
CA TYR A 8 -1.27 -6.12 -0.47
C TYR A 8 -1.97 -7.41 -0.93
N PHE A 9 -2.03 -8.40 -0.04
CA PHE A 9 -2.86 -9.58 -0.26
C PHE A 9 -4.34 -9.19 -0.34
N ASP A 10 -5.14 -10.03 -1.02
CA ASP A 10 -6.60 -9.90 -1.05
C ASP A 10 -7.25 -10.29 0.29
N LEU A 11 -6.97 -9.48 1.31
CA LEU A 11 -7.51 -9.52 2.65
C LEU A 11 -7.30 -8.15 3.31
N MET A 12 -7.97 -7.90 4.43
CA MET A 12 -7.85 -6.63 5.18
C MET A 12 -6.44 -6.48 5.77
N GLY A 13 -6.11 -7.31 6.75
CA GLY A 13 -4.77 -7.45 7.34
C GLY A 13 -4.13 -6.11 7.72
N ARG A 14 -2.83 -5.98 7.46
CA ARG A 14 -2.04 -4.78 7.80
C ARG A 14 -2.30 -3.59 6.87
N ALA A 15 -2.93 -3.80 5.73
CA ALA A 15 -3.22 -2.73 4.78
C ALA A 15 -4.52 -1.98 5.11
N GLU A 16 -5.42 -2.57 5.92
CA GLU A 16 -6.74 -1.99 6.12
C GLU A 16 -6.74 -0.59 6.73
N VAL A 17 -5.86 -0.34 7.70
CA VAL A 17 -5.70 1.00 8.28
C VAL A 17 -5.32 2.02 7.21
N ILE A 18 -4.50 1.63 6.24
CA ILE A 18 -4.09 2.49 5.11
C ILE A 18 -5.29 2.77 4.19
N ARG A 19 -6.10 1.75 3.89
CA ARG A 19 -7.32 1.90 3.07
C ARG A 19 -8.32 2.84 3.72
N LEU A 20 -8.52 2.74 5.03
CA LEU A 20 -9.40 3.61 5.80
C LEU A 20 -8.90 5.07 5.80
N ILE A 21 -7.59 5.30 5.86
CA ILE A 21 -7.02 6.65 5.74
C ILE A 21 -7.34 7.26 4.38
N PHE A 22 -7.16 6.51 3.27
CA PHE A 22 -7.53 6.99 1.94
C PHE A 22 -9.03 7.29 1.82
N ALA A 23 -9.88 6.40 2.35
CA ALA A 23 -11.33 6.59 2.34
C ALA A 23 -11.75 7.84 3.14
N GLN A 24 -11.19 8.03 4.33
CA GLN A 24 -11.46 9.20 5.18
C GLN A 24 -10.99 10.51 4.55
N ALA A 25 -9.87 10.48 3.81
CA ALA A 25 -9.33 11.64 3.10
C ALA A 25 -9.99 11.91 1.75
N GLU A 26 -10.90 11.04 1.30
CA GLU A 26 -11.52 11.07 -0.04
C GLU A 26 -10.48 11.12 -1.18
N VAL A 27 -9.31 10.51 -0.96
CA VAL A 27 -8.21 10.46 -1.94
C VAL A 27 -8.27 9.16 -2.74
N PRO A 28 -8.38 9.21 -4.08
CA PRO A 28 -8.38 8.02 -4.91
C PRO A 28 -7.00 7.36 -4.91
N TYR A 29 -6.98 6.03 -4.90
CA TYR A 29 -5.79 5.20 -5.02
C TYR A 29 -6.14 3.88 -5.73
N GLU A 30 -5.14 3.22 -6.29
CA GLU A 30 -5.25 1.88 -6.87
C GLU A 30 -4.96 0.83 -5.78
N ASP A 31 -5.97 0.03 -5.40
CA ASP A 31 -5.81 -1.07 -4.43
C ASP A 31 -5.38 -2.35 -5.18
N ILE A 32 -4.07 -2.55 -5.29
CA ILE A 32 -3.47 -3.71 -5.95
C ILE A 32 -3.52 -4.91 -5.01
N ARG A 33 -4.49 -5.79 -5.26
CA ARG A 33 -4.69 -7.03 -4.51
C ARG A 33 -4.21 -8.24 -5.28
N PHE A 34 -3.50 -9.13 -4.60
CA PHE A 34 -3.00 -10.37 -5.19
C PHE A 34 -3.13 -11.57 -4.25
N ASN A 35 -3.12 -12.76 -4.85
CA ASN A 35 -3.12 -14.04 -4.14
C ASN A 35 -1.69 -14.45 -3.70
N LYS A 36 -1.55 -15.62 -3.07
CA LYS A 36 -0.25 -16.08 -2.58
C LYS A 36 0.65 -16.63 -3.70
N GLU A 37 0.04 -17.11 -4.77
CA GLU A 37 0.71 -17.69 -5.93
C GLU A 37 1.49 -16.61 -6.69
N ASP A 38 0.86 -15.47 -6.95
CA ASP A 38 1.45 -14.31 -7.62
C ASP A 38 2.46 -13.59 -6.71
N TRP A 39 2.29 -13.68 -5.38
CA TRP A 39 3.18 -13.04 -4.43
C TRP A 39 4.63 -13.51 -4.58
N ALA A 40 4.87 -14.82 -4.60
CA ALA A 40 6.23 -15.35 -4.60
C ALA A 40 6.97 -15.07 -5.92
N THR A 41 6.27 -15.08 -7.04
CA THR A 41 6.83 -15.05 -8.40
C THR A 41 6.89 -13.66 -9.00
N HIS A 42 5.88 -12.82 -8.74
CA HIS A 42 5.74 -11.52 -9.37
C HIS A 42 6.02 -10.37 -8.39
N TYR A 43 5.32 -10.33 -7.26
CA TYR A 43 5.32 -9.14 -6.40
C TYR A 43 6.51 -9.08 -5.43
N LYS A 44 6.86 -10.18 -4.77
CA LYS A 44 7.91 -10.21 -3.74
C LYS A 44 9.27 -9.67 -4.22
N PRO A 45 9.76 -10.01 -5.44
CA PRO A 45 11.02 -9.46 -5.94
C PRO A 45 11.00 -7.95 -6.17
N MET A 46 9.81 -7.36 -6.38
CA MET A 46 9.65 -5.92 -6.61
C MET A 46 9.57 -5.12 -5.30
N MET A 47 9.28 -5.76 -4.16
CA MET A 47 9.08 -5.06 -2.89
C MET A 47 10.43 -4.74 -2.21
N PRO A 48 10.64 -3.51 -1.68
CA PRO A 48 11.92 -3.08 -1.12
C PRO A 48 12.50 -4.00 -0.04
N PHE A 49 11.62 -4.59 0.78
CA PHE A 49 12.00 -5.51 1.85
C PHE A 49 11.44 -6.93 1.66
N GLY A 50 10.95 -7.26 0.46
CA GLY A 50 10.30 -8.55 0.21
C GLY A 50 9.08 -8.80 1.11
N GLN A 51 8.39 -7.73 1.50
CA GLN A 51 7.23 -7.72 2.41
C GLN A 51 6.16 -6.76 1.88
N VAL A 52 4.91 -6.95 2.32
CA VAL A 52 3.77 -6.06 2.08
C VAL A 52 3.05 -5.74 3.40
N PRO A 53 2.39 -4.58 3.54
CA PRO A 53 2.03 -3.62 2.50
C PRO A 53 3.17 -2.71 2.01
N VAL A 54 3.04 -2.27 0.75
CA VAL A 54 3.88 -1.23 0.13
C VAL A 54 2.96 -0.21 -0.55
N LEU A 55 3.22 1.06 -0.30
CA LEU A 55 2.62 2.19 -1.01
C LEU A 55 3.59 2.64 -2.12
N ASP A 56 3.10 2.77 -3.33
CA ASP A 56 3.76 3.50 -4.42
C ASP A 56 3.12 4.88 -4.54
N GLU A 57 3.94 5.92 -4.45
CA GLU A 57 3.58 7.29 -4.76
C GLU A 57 4.47 7.82 -5.88
N ASP A 58 3.92 7.94 -7.09
CA ASP A 58 4.63 8.43 -8.28
C ASP A 58 5.97 7.71 -8.54
N GLY A 59 6.01 6.39 -8.36
CA GLY A 59 7.17 5.53 -8.54
C GLY A 59 8.06 5.41 -7.31
N LYS A 60 7.73 6.07 -6.19
CA LYS A 60 8.49 5.98 -4.92
C LYS A 60 7.81 5.00 -3.99
N LEU A 61 8.54 3.94 -3.64
CA LEU A 61 8.02 2.86 -2.79
C LEU A 61 8.26 3.15 -1.30
N LEU A 62 7.19 3.16 -0.52
CA LEU A 62 7.19 3.24 0.94
C LEU A 62 6.68 1.91 1.52
N SER A 63 7.49 1.26 2.35
CA SER A 63 7.15 -0.02 2.99
C SER A 63 6.79 0.15 4.48
N GLN A 64 6.35 -0.94 5.11
CA GLN A 64 5.93 -1.03 6.53
C GLN A 64 4.60 -0.34 6.82
N SER A 65 3.61 -1.12 7.29
CA SER A 65 2.23 -0.66 7.45
C SER A 65 2.09 0.59 8.32
N THR A 66 2.81 0.64 9.44
CA THR A 66 2.74 1.77 10.39
C THR A 66 3.41 3.02 9.82
N ALA A 67 4.50 2.87 9.06
CA ALA A 67 5.18 4.00 8.43
C ALA A 67 4.30 4.61 7.33
N ILE A 68 3.68 3.77 6.50
CA ILE A 68 2.73 4.21 5.47
C ILE A 68 1.55 4.93 6.11
N ALA A 69 0.92 4.35 7.14
CA ALA A 69 -0.21 4.95 7.83
C ALA A 69 0.14 6.32 8.43
N LEU A 70 1.27 6.44 9.12
CA LEU A 70 1.74 7.72 9.69
C LEU A 70 2.05 8.77 8.61
N TYR A 71 2.64 8.35 7.50
CA TYR A 71 2.94 9.23 6.37
C TYR A 71 1.66 9.83 5.79
N LEU A 72 0.67 8.98 5.47
CA LEU A 72 -0.60 9.43 4.89
C LEU A 72 -1.43 10.23 5.89
N ALA A 73 -1.47 9.84 7.16
CA ALA A 73 -2.18 10.56 8.20
C ALA A 73 -1.64 11.99 8.39
N ARG A 74 -0.32 12.19 8.33
CA ARG A 74 0.31 13.52 8.37
C ARG A 74 0.12 14.34 7.09
N LYS A 75 -0.23 13.68 5.98
CA LYS A 75 -0.38 14.31 4.67
C LYS A 75 -1.81 14.81 4.44
N PHE A 76 -2.80 14.09 4.97
CA PHE A 76 -4.22 14.37 4.74
C PHE A 76 -4.97 14.91 5.97
N GLY A 77 -4.32 14.99 7.13
CA GLY A 77 -4.80 15.65 8.35
C GLY A 77 -3.78 16.64 8.88
#